data_AF-A0A255RIX5-F1
#
_entry.id   AF-A0A255RIX5-F1
#
_cell.length_a   1.000
_cell.length_b   1.000
_cell.length_c   1.000
_cell.angle_alpha   90.00
_cell.angle_beta   90.00
_cell.angle_gamma   90.00
#
_symmetry.space_group_name_H-M   'P 1'
#
loop_
_entity.id
_entity.type
_entity.pdbx_description
1 polymer ?
#
loop_
_entity_poly.entity_id
_entity_poly.type
_entity_poly.pdbx_seq_one_letter_code
_entity_poly.pdbx_strand_id
1 'polypeptide(L)'
;MTSKRKTKQLRWLITRLMLAMTMVMPASMWAQEPVMYTVYNNNTLTFKYGEKPESGFDVPTDPTEYKEPRWLMYKSLIKTVDFDDSFKDARPTSCYKWFESCSYLTSINNIENLNTANVKTMSKMFYGCSSLLSLDLSNFDTSNVTDMSFMFEQCSKLSYLDLSKFNTAKVTNMKSMFYSCSSLTSLDLSKFNTANVTDMIAMFRRCLCLTSLDLSSFNTANVTQMGYMFMDCRDLTKIYVSDNYETGQVTNDYRMFNGCSSLAGAIGYDSGKIGKDMANYKTGYFKTYFTLGENKVELCGEPLTTESLDLSGEKDFVAHAPFTANTATYSRDLSSSESTWFSLCLPFAYTPDNFTAYQLKGATADAVEIEELTGEIVAGTPVLFKFKDGVVDKTINLSATEANIVKAPVDGTAVTGTDGSSLQLCGTYQNKNFSSEDNNAFILLNNKLMNPAKMLDKGVTKVGVKPFRAYMTLTASAGATSAPASARAFSIGRGGEGNEGTTAIDLLNSVATDDAEYYDINGRRINAPAKGVNIVRRGNKTIKLIIK
;
A
#
# COMPACT_ATOMS: atom_id res chain seq x y z
N MET A 1 -3.58 12.40 60.98
CA MET A 1 -4.27 13.59 60.42
C MET A 1 -4.19 13.56 58.89
N THR A 2 -5.32 13.37 58.22
CA THR A 2 -5.41 12.89 56.83
C THR A 2 -5.20 13.97 55.75
N SER A 3 -4.61 13.54 54.62
CA SER A 3 -4.37 14.27 53.36
C SER A 3 -5.47 15.28 52.96
N LYS A 4 -6.75 14.95 53.18
CA LYS A 4 -7.90 15.84 52.91
C LYS A 4 -7.87 17.19 53.66
N ARG A 5 -7.22 17.29 54.83
CA ARG A 5 -7.08 18.56 55.57
C ARG A 5 -6.02 19.48 54.96
N LYS A 6 -4.94 18.92 54.39
CA LYS A 6 -3.90 19.70 53.68
C LYS A 6 -4.42 20.27 52.37
N THR A 7 -5.23 19.49 51.62
CA THR A 7 -5.83 19.97 50.35
C THR A 7 -6.90 21.05 50.58
N LYS A 8 -7.66 20.97 51.69
CA LYS A 8 -8.61 22.02 52.07
C LYS A 8 -7.92 23.29 52.56
N GLN A 9 -6.83 23.19 53.32
CA GLN A 9 -6.05 24.37 53.71
C GLN A 9 -5.31 25.01 52.54
N LEU A 10 -4.78 24.22 51.61
CA LEU A 10 -4.13 24.74 50.40
C LEU A 10 -5.13 25.43 49.46
N ARG A 11 -6.33 24.84 49.26
CA ARG A 11 -7.41 25.51 48.53
C ARG A 11 -7.84 26.80 49.25
N TRP A 12 -8.01 26.78 50.57
CA TRP A 12 -8.38 27.95 51.36
C TRP A 12 -7.32 29.07 51.32
N LEU A 13 -6.03 28.72 51.31
CA LEU A 13 -4.92 29.68 51.12
C LEU A 13 -4.89 30.24 49.69
N ILE A 14 -5.08 29.42 48.66
CA ILE A 14 -5.10 29.87 47.25
C ILE A 14 -6.31 30.79 47.00
N THR A 15 -7.50 30.46 47.53
CA THR A 15 -8.69 31.32 47.39
C THR A 15 -8.53 32.64 48.13
N ARG A 16 -7.84 32.67 49.29
CA ARG A 16 -7.52 33.92 50.00
C ARG A 16 -6.36 34.72 49.38
N LEU A 17 -5.38 34.07 48.74
CA LEU A 17 -4.36 34.75 47.95
C LEU A 17 -4.95 35.40 46.69
N MET A 18 -5.91 34.74 46.03
CA MET A 18 -6.70 35.36 44.94
C MET A 18 -7.63 36.48 45.45
N LEU A 19 -8.24 36.34 46.63
CA LEU A 19 -9.06 37.43 47.22
C LEU A 19 -8.22 38.61 47.77
N ALA A 20 -6.95 38.39 48.13
CA ALA A 20 -6.06 39.45 48.59
C ALA A 20 -5.36 40.17 47.42
N MET A 21 -5.10 39.49 46.29
CA MET A 21 -4.61 40.11 45.06
C MET A 21 -5.66 40.97 44.33
N THR A 22 -6.95 40.75 44.60
CA THR A 22 -8.05 41.51 43.97
C THR A 22 -8.31 42.89 44.60
N MET A 23 -7.62 43.28 45.68
CA MET A 23 -7.85 44.57 46.37
C MET A 23 -6.71 45.61 46.22
N VAL A 24 -5.66 45.37 45.41
CA VAL A 24 -4.54 46.34 45.27
C VAL A 24 -4.10 46.62 43.83
N MET A 25 -4.69 45.98 42.81
CA MET A 25 -4.36 46.30 41.41
C MET A 25 -5.45 47.14 40.75
N PRO A 26 -5.12 48.28 40.10
CA PRO A 26 -6.07 49.02 39.28
C PRO A 26 -6.69 48.10 38.22
N ALA A 27 -7.96 48.29 37.90
CA ALA A 27 -8.67 47.48 36.89
C ALA A 27 -7.96 47.44 35.51
N SER A 28 -7.04 48.39 35.25
CA SER A 28 -6.20 48.46 34.05
C SER A 28 -5.00 47.47 34.03
N MET A 29 -4.82 46.62 35.05
CA MET A 29 -3.71 45.65 35.14
C MET A 29 -4.10 44.19 34.81
N TRP A 30 -5.35 43.92 34.45
CA TRP A 30 -5.72 42.63 33.87
C TRP A 30 -5.40 42.69 32.37
N ALA A 31 -4.25 42.15 31.95
CA ALA A 31 -4.00 41.91 30.54
C ALA A 31 -5.16 41.06 30.01
N GLN A 32 -5.89 41.57 29.01
CA GLN A 32 -7.00 40.85 28.41
C GLN A 32 -6.45 39.54 27.83
N GLU A 33 -7.12 38.41 28.08
CA GLU A 33 -6.66 37.15 27.50
C GLU A 33 -6.52 37.32 25.98
N PRO A 34 -5.41 36.84 25.38
CA PRO A 34 -5.18 37.01 23.95
C PRO A 34 -6.30 36.31 23.18
N VAL A 35 -6.90 37.05 22.24
CA VAL A 35 -7.98 36.57 21.39
C VAL A 35 -7.52 36.51 19.94
N MET A 36 -8.12 35.61 19.17
CA MET A 36 -7.95 35.58 17.72
C MET A 36 -8.80 36.68 17.09
N TYR A 37 -8.18 37.51 16.25
CA TYR A 37 -8.88 38.57 15.54
C TYR A 37 -8.31 38.78 14.14
N THR A 38 -9.06 39.48 13.30
CA THR A 38 -8.58 39.93 11.99
C THR A 38 -8.65 41.44 11.88
N VAL A 39 -7.76 42.02 11.08
CA VAL A 39 -7.77 43.43 10.69
C VAL A 39 -7.78 43.48 9.17
N TYR A 40 -8.66 44.31 8.61
CA TYR A 40 -8.72 44.54 7.17
C TYR A 40 -8.23 45.94 6.84
N ASN A 41 -7.18 46.06 6.02
CA ASN A 41 -6.68 47.32 5.49
C ASN A 41 -6.04 47.10 4.11
N ASN A 42 -6.13 48.09 3.21
CA ASN A 42 -5.45 48.07 1.89
C ASN A 42 -5.63 46.76 1.09
N ASN A 43 -6.85 46.21 1.04
CA ASN A 43 -7.17 44.93 0.39
C ASN A 43 -6.51 43.69 1.01
N THR A 44 -5.90 43.81 2.20
CA THR A 44 -5.29 42.72 2.95
C THR A 44 -6.10 42.41 4.20
N LEU A 45 -6.41 41.14 4.41
CA LEU A 45 -6.99 40.62 5.65
C LEU A 45 -5.89 39.94 6.48
N THR A 46 -5.52 40.53 7.60
CA THR A 46 -4.46 39.98 8.48
C THR A 46 -5.06 39.31 9.70
N PHE A 47 -4.73 38.04 9.93
CA PHE A 47 -5.06 37.26 11.13
C PHE A 47 -4.01 37.49 12.21
N LYS A 48 -4.45 37.75 13.44
CA LYS A 48 -3.61 38.06 14.60
C LYS A 48 -4.12 37.40 15.87
N TYR A 49 -3.24 37.22 16.83
CA TYR A 49 -3.56 36.67 18.15
C TYR A 49 -2.96 37.54 19.25
N GLY A 50 -3.80 38.09 20.13
CA GLY A 50 -3.34 39.05 21.15
C GLY A 50 -4.43 40.00 21.60
N GLU A 51 -4.04 41.20 21.98
CA GLU A 51 -4.97 42.29 22.29
C GLU A 51 -5.65 42.78 21.00
N LYS A 52 -6.98 42.66 20.95
CA LYS A 52 -7.77 43.01 19.77
C LYS A 52 -8.09 44.50 19.76
N PRO A 53 -7.75 45.24 18.68
CA PRO A 53 -8.16 46.64 18.54
C PRO A 53 -9.67 46.75 18.28
N GLU A 54 -10.24 47.93 18.53
CA GLU A 54 -11.67 48.20 18.30
C GLU A 54 -12.10 47.95 16.83
N SER A 55 -11.21 48.22 15.88
CA SER A 55 -11.42 47.97 14.44
C SER A 55 -11.27 46.51 14.03
N GLY A 56 -10.83 45.62 14.93
CA GLY A 56 -10.59 44.22 14.67
C GLY A 56 -11.87 43.38 14.73
N PHE A 57 -12.02 42.46 13.78
CA PHE A 57 -13.11 41.48 13.77
C PHE A 57 -12.74 40.25 14.59
N ASP A 58 -13.67 39.71 15.36
CA ASP A 58 -13.48 38.44 16.05
C ASP A 58 -13.38 37.28 15.04
N VAL A 59 -12.47 36.34 15.28
CA VAL A 59 -12.43 35.07 14.55
C VAL A 59 -13.43 34.10 15.17
N PRO A 60 -14.44 33.61 14.43
CA PRO A 60 -15.38 32.62 14.96
C PRO A 60 -14.65 31.34 15.34
N THR A 61 -14.79 30.90 16.59
CA THR A 61 -14.12 29.72 17.11
C THR A 61 -15.04 28.53 17.27
N ASP A 62 -16.31 28.74 17.64
CA ASP A 62 -17.24 27.63 17.88
C ASP A 62 -17.63 26.92 16.57
N PRO A 63 -17.28 25.63 16.38
CA PRO A 63 -17.67 24.88 15.19
C PRO A 63 -19.16 24.53 15.13
N THR A 64 -19.92 24.72 16.22
CA THR A 64 -21.35 24.40 16.32
C THR A 64 -22.27 25.59 16.05
N GLU A 65 -21.77 26.83 16.21
CA GLU A 65 -22.57 28.04 16.01
C GLU A 65 -22.70 28.44 14.53
N TYR A 66 -21.91 27.84 13.62
CA TYR A 66 -21.87 28.17 12.17
C TYR A 66 -21.89 29.69 11.88
N LYS A 67 -21.23 30.47 12.74
CA LYS A 67 -21.25 31.93 12.70
C LYS A 67 -20.41 32.44 11.53
N GLU A 68 -21.03 33.24 10.66
CA GLU A 68 -20.33 33.83 9.52
C GLU A 68 -19.28 34.85 9.98
N PRO A 69 -18.04 34.78 9.44
CA PRO A 69 -17.03 35.78 9.74
C PRO A 69 -17.42 37.18 9.26
N ARG A 70 -17.35 38.18 10.15
CA ARG A 70 -17.81 39.54 9.86
C ARG A 70 -16.98 40.25 8.77
N TRP A 71 -15.71 39.89 8.61
CA TRP A 71 -14.85 40.45 7.56
C TRP A 71 -15.33 40.11 6.14
N LEU A 72 -16.24 39.14 5.97
CA LEU A 72 -16.81 38.80 4.67
C LEU A 72 -17.63 39.95 4.04
N MET A 73 -17.97 41.00 4.78
CA MET A 73 -18.47 42.24 4.17
C MET A 73 -17.48 42.85 3.16
N TYR A 74 -16.18 42.51 3.26
CA TYR A 74 -15.12 42.93 2.36
C TYR A 74 -14.67 41.84 1.38
N LYS A 75 -15.38 40.70 1.28
CA LYS A 75 -14.95 39.54 0.45
C LYS A 75 -14.62 39.91 -1.00
N SER A 76 -15.38 40.83 -1.61
CA SER A 76 -15.14 41.31 -2.98
C SER A 76 -13.97 42.30 -3.11
N LEU A 77 -13.29 42.62 -2.00
CA LEU A 77 -12.15 43.54 -1.96
C LEU A 77 -10.88 42.88 -1.43
N ILE A 78 -10.97 41.73 -0.75
CA ILE A 78 -9.79 41.01 -0.23
C ILE A 78 -8.99 40.44 -1.41
N LYS A 79 -7.74 40.90 -1.55
CA LYS A 79 -6.75 40.43 -2.54
C LYS A 79 -5.67 39.56 -1.91
N THR A 80 -5.35 39.86 -0.65
CA THR A 80 -4.30 39.18 0.11
C THR A 80 -4.83 38.78 1.48
N VAL A 81 -4.45 37.59 1.94
CA VAL A 81 -4.58 37.16 3.33
C VAL A 81 -3.20 37.04 3.92
N ASP A 82 -3.02 37.44 5.18
CA ASP A 82 -1.76 37.36 5.89
C ASP A 82 -1.98 36.77 7.29
N PHE A 83 -1.21 35.75 7.65
CA PHE A 83 -1.19 35.21 9.01
C PHE A 83 0.04 35.74 9.74
N ASP A 84 -0.18 36.78 10.54
CA ASP A 84 0.87 37.42 11.36
C ASP A 84 1.57 36.40 12.27
N ASP A 85 2.84 36.60 12.59
CA ASP A 85 3.63 35.71 13.45
C ASP A 85 2.97 35.43 14.81
N SER A 86 2.18 36.38 15.32
CA SER A 86 1.39 36.18 16.54
C SER A 86 0.40 35.00 16.42
N PHE A 87 -0.11 34.73 15.22
CA PHE A 87 -1.12 33.72 14.98
C PHE A 87 -0.61 32.27 15.12
N LYS A 88 0.70 32.04 15.16
CA LYS A 88 1.28 30.70 15.39
C LYS A 88 0.80 30.03 16.69
N ASP A 89 0.44 30.84 17.68
CA ASP A 89 -0.03 30.40 19.00
C ASP A 89 -1.57 30.30 19.06
N ALA A 90 -2.27 30.78 18.04
CA ALA A 90 -3.70 30.61 17.90
C ALA A 90 -4.07 29.12 17.69
N ARG A 91 -5.20 28.70 18.26
CA ARG A 91 -5.73 27.33 18.13
C ARG A 91 -7.19 27.38 17.68
N PRO A 92 -7.46 27.78 16.42
CA PRO A 92 -8.83 27.80 15.91
C PRO A 92 -9.42 26.39 15.95
N THR A 93 -10.70 26.32 16.33
CA THR A 93 -11.50 25.09 16.31
C THR A 93 -12.43 25.01 15.09
N SER A 94 -12.49 26.08 14.29
CA SER A 94 -13.29 26.18 13.06
C SER A 94 -12.60 27.09 12.05
N CYS A 95 -12.58 26.66 10.78
CA CYS A 95 -12.22 27.50 9.63
C CYS A 95 -13.45 27.79 8.74
N TYR A 96 -14.66 27.64 9.29
CA TYR A 96 -15.91 27.78 8.55
C TYR A 96 -15.98 29.14 7.84
N LYS A 97 -16.14 29.11 6.51
CA LYS A 97 -16.31 30.30 5.65
C LYS A 97 -15.19 31.35 5.71
N TRP A 98 -13.99 31.03 6.21
CA TRP A 98 -12.96 32.06 6.42
C TRP A 98 -12.64 32.91 5.18
N PHE A 99 -12.67 32.32 3.98
CA PHE A 99 -12.43 33.03 2.72
C PHE A 99 -13.60 32.90 1.74
N GLU A 100 -14.81 32.71 2.25
CA GLU A 100 -16.01 32.50 1.42
C GLU A 100 -16.23 33.65 0.41
N SER A 101 -16.30 33.28 -0.87
CA SER A 101 -16.46 34.15 -2.03
C SER A 101 -15.47 35.31 -2.10
N CYS A 102 -14.25 35.14 -1.57
CA CYS A 102 -13.17 36.11 -1.76
C CYS A 102 -12.62 36.00 -3.20
N SER A 103 -13.42 36.44 -4.18
CA SER A 103 -13.19 36.20 -5.61
C SER A 103 -11.96 36.90 -6.18
N TYR A 104 -11.42 37.90 -5.46
CA TYR A 104 -10.19 38.62 -5.83
C TYR A 104 -8.96 38.16 -5.05
N LEU A 105 -9.08 37.18 -4.16
CA LEU A 105 -7.96 36.63 -3.39
C LEU A 105 -6.98 35.94 -4.35
N THR A 106 -5.74 36.46 -4.38
CA THR A 106 -4.66 35.94 -5.23
C THR A 106 -3.47 35.40 -4.43
N SER A 107 -3.36 35.76 -3.14
CA SER A 107 -2.20 35.42 -2.31
C SER A 107 -2.60 35.21 -0.85
N ILE A 108 -2.05 34.17 -0.24
CA ILE A 108 -2.14 33.89 1.19
C ILE A 108 -0.71 33.78 1.70
N ASN A 109 -0.30 34.70 2.56
CA ASN A 109 1.04 34.78 3.10
C ASN A 109 1.09 34.14 4.49
N ASN A 110 2.24 33.54 4.80
CA ASN A 110 2.57 33.00 6.11
C ASN A 110 1.56 31.94 6.62
N ILE A 111 0.97 31.15 5.70
CA ILE A 111 -0.08 30.19 6.03
C ILE A 111 0.40 29.09 7.01
N GLU A 112 1.70 28.86 7.10
CA GLU A 112 2.34 28.03 8.12
C GLU A 112 2.05 28.47 9.57
N ASN A 113 1.70 29.75 9.78
CA ASN A 113 1.28 30.25 11.10
C ASN A 113 -0.16 29.83 11.46
N LEU A 114 -0.92 29.26 10.52
CA LEU A 114 -2.25 28.71 10.80
C LEU A 114 -2.14 27.27 11.35
N ASN A 115 -2.26 27.12 12.68
CA ASN A 115 -2.31 25.80 13.28
C ASN A 115 -3.73 25.19 13.19
N THR A 116 -3.91 24.19 12.31
CA THR A 116 -5.23 23.55 12.10
C THR A 116 -5.48 22.30 12.95
N ALA A 117 -4.58 21.92 13.86
CA ALA A 117 -4.66 20.63 14.58
C ALA A 117 -5.95 20.46 15.40
N ASN A 118 -6.57 21.55 15.83
CA ASN A 118 -7.82 21.54 16.61
C ASN A 118 -9.08 21.81 15.78
N VAL A 119 -8.94 22.10 14.48
CA VAL A 119 -10.06 22.47 13.61
C VAL A 119 -10.99 21.28 13.41
N LYS A 120 -12.28 21.49 13.63
CA LYS A 120 -13.35 20.49 13.46
C LYS A 120 -14.11 20.63 12.15
N THR A 121 -14.18 21.84 11.60
CA THR A 121 -14.83 22.10 10.30
C THR A 121 -13.98 23.03 9.44
N MET A 122 -13.82 22.63 8.18
CA MET A 122 -13.23 23.44 7.11
C MET A 122 -14.27 23.74 6.02
N SER A 123 -15.56 23.59 6.35
CA SER A 123 -16.65 23.81 5.39
C SER A 123 -16.59 25.23 4.83
N LYS A 124 -16.65 25.33 3.49
CA LYS A 124 -16.58 26.59 2.73
C LYS A 124 -15.34 27.45 2.96
N MET A 125 -14.24 26.89 3.48
CA MET A 125 -13.05 27.68 3.83
C MET A 125 -12.52 28.50 2.64
N PHE A 126 -12.46 27.93 1.43
CA PHE A 126 -12.02 28.59 0.20
C PHE A 126 -13.12 28.66 -0.88
N TYR A 127 -14.39 28.46 -0.51
CA TYR A 127 -15.49 28.49 -1.46
C TYR A 127 -15.48 29.79 -2.27
N GLY A 128 -15.45 29.73 -3.60
CA GLY A 128 -15.54 30.91 -4.47
C GLY A 128 -14.26 31.75 -4.55
N CYS A 129 -13.11 31.25 -4.10
CA CYS A 129 -11.79 31.89 -4.31
C CYS A 129 -11.32 31.74 -5.77
N SER A 130 -12.11 32.26 -6.73
CA SER A 130 -11.94 32.02 -8.17
C SER A 130 -10.69 32.64 -8.80
N SER A 131 -9.98 33.52 -8.08
CA SER A 131 -8.72 34.13 -8.55
C SER A 131 -7.46 33.44 -8.02
N LEU A 132 -7.61 32.44 -7.12
CA LEU A 132 -6.48 31.73 -6.54
C LEU A 132 -5.85 30.79 -7.58
N LEU A 133 -4.54 30.91 -7.78
CA LEU A 133 -3.77 30.10 -8.74
C LEU A 133 -3.06 28.92 -8.09
N SER A 134 -2.65 29.08 -6.84
CA SER A 134 -2.01 28.05 -6.02
C SER A 134 -2.43 28.21 -4.56
N LEU A 135 -2.34 27.12 -3.82
CA LEU A 135 -2.64 27.08 -2.39
C LEU A 135 -1.69 26.09 -1.72
N ASP A 136 -0.89 26.57 -0.77
CA ASP A 136 -0.05 25.70 0.04
C ASP A 136 -0.86 25.14 1.22
N LEU A 137 -0.96 23.81 1.29
CA LEU A 137 -1.69 23.08 2.33
C LEU A 137 -0.76 22.18 3.16
N SER A 138 0.56 22.31 2.99
CA SER A 138 1.55 21.38 3.56
C SER A 138 1.57 21.33 5.10
N ASN A 139 1.13 22.40 5.77
CA ASN A 139 1.04 22.51 7.22
C ASN A 139 -0.35 22.18 7.81
N PHE A 140 -1.32 21.79 6.96
CA PHE A 140 -2.66 21.47 7.43
C PHE A 140 -2.68 20.09 8.10
N ASP A 141 -2.98 20.06 9.39
CA ASP A 141 -3.46 18.87 10.09
C ASP A 141 -4.99 18.82 10.02
N THR A 142 -5.53 17.85 9.28
CA THR A 142 -6.98 17.65 9.12
C THR A 142 -7.51 16.47 9.95
N SER A 143 -6.69 15.86 10.81
CA SER A 143 -7.02 14.62 11.54
C SER A 143 -8.20 14.73 12.51
N ASN A 144 -8.65 15.96 12.79
CA ASN A 144 -9.79 16.29 13.64
C ASN A 144 -11.00 16.86 12.89
N VAL A 145 -10.88 17.08 11.58
CA VAL A 145 -11.93 17.66 10.75
C VAL A 145 -13.01 16.62 10.48
N THR A 146 -14.27 17.00 10.68
CA THR A 146 -15.45 16.17 10.40
C THR A 146 -16.25 16.66 9.19
N ASP A 147 -16.10 17.93 8.81
CA ASP A 147 -16.84 18.54 7.69
C ASP A 147 -15.89 19.31 6.76
N MET A 148 -15.81 18.85 5.51
CA MET A 148 -15.05 19.46 4.40
C MET A 148 -15.97 19.92 3.25
N SER A 149 -17.28 20.05 3.51
CA SER A 149 -18.24 20.44 2.49
C SER A 149 -17.88 21.79 1.85
N PHE A 150 -17.95 21.86 0.52
CA PHE A 150 -17.70 23.06 -0.28
C PHE A 150 -16.30 23.68 -0.12
N MET A 151 -15.33 22.96 0.48
CA MET A 151 -14.05 23.55 0.89
C MET A 151 -13.32 24.28 -0.25
N PHE A 152 -13.32 23.72 -1.46
CA PHE A 152 -12.70 24.30 -2.66
C PHE A 152 -13.70 24.60 -3.77
N GLU A 153 -15.01 24.58 -3.49
CA GLU A 153 -16.03 24.83 -4.51
C GLU A 153 -15.73 26.16 -5.24
N GLN A 154 -15.85 26.16 -6.57
CA GLN A 154 -15.66 27.34 -7.43
C GLN A 154 -14.25 28.00 -7.33
N CYS A 155 -13.24 27.29 -6.85
CA CYS A 155 -11.83 27.66 -7.04
C CYS A 155 -11.40 27.42 -8.50
N SER A 156 -12.07 28.09 -9.44
CA SER A 156 -12.07 27.74 -10.86
C SER A 156 -10.72 27.86 -11.57
N LYS A 157 -9.77 28.63 -11.02
CA LYS A 157 -8.42 28.84 -11.57
C LYS A 157 -7.33 27.98 -10.91
N LEU A 158 -7.64 27.24 -9.85
CA LEU A 158 -6.68 26.28 -9.29
C LEU A 158 -6.46 25.16 -10.30
N SER A 159 -5.23 25.01 -10.76
CA SER A 159 -4.83 23.94 -11.68
C SER A 159 -4.19 22.75 -10.98
N TYR A 160 -3.73 22.92 -9.74
CA TYR A 160 -3.10 21.91 -8.90
C TYR A 160 -3.47 22.11 -7.42
N LEU A 161 -3.62 20.99 -6.71
CA LEU A 161 -3.84 20.93 -5.26
C LEU A 161 -3.05 19.74 -4.69
N ASP A 162 -2.12 20.00 -3.78
CA ASP A 162 -1.47 18.95 -2.99
C ASP A 162 -2.33 18.61 -1.77
N LEU A 163 -2.87 17.40 -1.75
CA LEU A 163 -3.71 16.87 -0.66
C LEU A 163 -3.01 15.73 0.10
N SER A 164 -1.70 15.53 -0.10
CA SER A 164 -0.96 14.38 0.44
C SER A 164 -0.90 14.32 1.98
N LYS A 165 -1.12 15.47 2.65
CA LYS A 165 -1.16 15.60 4.12
C LYS A 165 -2.55 15.44 4.72
N PHE A 166 -3.59 15.37 3.89
CA PHE A 166 -4.96 15.28 4.39
C PHE A 166 -5.20 13.91 5.03
N ASN A 167 -5.64 13.93 6.29
CA ASN A 167 -6.25 12.81 6.96
C ASN A 167 -7.77 13.03 7.03
N THR A 168 -8.52 12.23 6.28
CA THR A 168 -9.98 12.35 6.20
C THR A 168 -10.74 11.27 6.95
N ALA A 169 -10.06 10.49 7.79
CA ALA A 169 -10.65 9.35 8.49
C ALA A 169 -11.83 9.71 9.41
N LYS A 170 -11.97 10.96 9.86
CA LYS A 170 -13.12 11.44 10.67
C LYS A 170 -14.15 12.25 9.87
N VAL A 171 -13.91 12.50 8.59
CA VAL A 171 -14.79 13.32 7.75
C VAL A 171 -16.07 12.55 7.45
N THR A 172 -17.21 13.19 7.69
CA THR A 172 -18.54 12.63 7.38
C THR A 172 -19.20 13.34 6.18
N ASN A 173 -18.77 14.55 5.85
CA ASN A 173 -19.35 15.37 4.79
C ASN A 173 -18.27 15.91 3.83
N MET A 174 -18.38 15.51 2.55
CA MET A 174 -17.53 15.97 1.43
C MET A 174 -18.35 16.60 0.31
N LYS A 175 -19.59 17.02 0.60
CA LYS A 175 -20.50 17.63 -0.37
C LYS A 175 -19.82 18.75 -1.14
N SER A 176 -19.83 18.64 -2.47
CA SER A 176 -19.38 19.68 -3.40
C SER A 176 -17.95 20.18 -3.17
N MET A 177 -17.10 19.38 -2.52
CA MET A 177 -15.75 19.80 -2.11
C MET A 177 -14.91 20.38 -3.26
N PHE A 178 -15.03 19.83 -4.48
CA PHE A 178 -14.33 20.29 -5.67
C PHE A 178 -15.29 20.79 -6.77
N TYR A 179 -16.55 21.08 -6.44
CA TYR A 179 -17.55 21.49 -7.43
C TYR A 179 -17.08 22.72 -8.20
N SER A 180 -17.05 22.61 -9.54
CA SER A 180 -16.65 23.67 -10.45
C SER A 180 -15.20 24.18 -10.29
N CYS A 181 -14.29 23.34 -9.77
CA CYS A 181 -12.84 23.50 -9.90
C CYS A 181 -12.40 23.19 -11.35
N SER A 182 -12.80 24.05 -12.29
CA SER A 182 -12.74 23.75 -13.72
C SER A 182 -11.34 23.63 -14.31
N SER A 183 -10.32 24.22 -13.68
CA SER A 183 -8.93 24.17 -14.16
C SER A 183 -8.10 23.00 -13.61
N LEU A 184 -8.62 22.22 -12.65
CA LEU A 184 -7.91 21.03 -12.17
C LEU A 184 -7.83 19.99 -13.28
N THR A 185 -6.61 19.56 -13.61
CA THR A 185 -6.35 18.53 -14.63
C THR A 185 -6.10 17.15 -14.02
N SER A 186 -5.61 17.12 -12.78
CA SER A 186 -5.42 15.93 -11.97
C SER A 186 -5.74 16.21 -10.50
N LEU A 187 -6.01 15.15 -9.75
CA LEU A 187 -6.26 15.21 -8.31
C LEU A 187 -5.81 13.89 -7.68
N ASP A 188 -4.81 13.94 -6.80
CA ASP A 188 -4.38 12.77 -6.03
C ASP A 188 -5.27 12.61 -4.80
N LEU A 189 -6.07 11.54 -4.79
CA LEU A 189 -6.98 11.20 -3.70
C LEU A 189 -6.58 9.92 -2.96
N SER A 190 -5.36 9.41 -3.19
CA SER A 190 -4.89 8.12 -2.66
C SER A 190 -4.84 8.05 -1.13
N LYS A 191 -4.76 9.21 -0.44
CA LYS A 191 -4.75 9.30 1.02
C LYS A 191 -6.13 9.50 1.66
N PHE A 192 -7.18 9.68 0.86
CA PHE A 192 -8.52 9.85 1.40
C PHE A 192 -9.02 8.53 2.01
N ASN A 193 -9.51 8.61 3.25
CA ASN A 193 -10.30 7.57 3.88
C ASN A 193 -11.75 8.06 3.96
N THR A 194 -12.61 7.49 3.13
CA THR A 194 -14.02 7.89 3.04
C THR A 194 -14.97 6.99 3.82
N ALA A 195 -14.46 6.07 4.65
CA ALA A 195 -15.27 5.05 5.32
C ALA A 195 -16.36 5.63 6.23
N ASN A 196 -16.19 6.85 6.74
CA ASN A 196 -17.19 7.54 7.58
C ASN A 196 -18.04 8.58 6.80
N VAL A 197 -17.81 8.76 5.50
CA VAL A 197 -18.50 9.77 4.69
C VAL A 197 -19.91 9.30 4.37
N THR A 198 -20.89 10.19 4.55
CA THR A 198 -22.31 9.94 4.23
C THR A 198 -22.82 10.80 3.07
N ASP A 199 -22.21 11.96 2.82
CA ASP A 199 -22.61 12.92 1.78
C ASP A 199 -21.45 13.28 0.83
N MET A 200 -21.62 12.98 -0.45
CA MET A 200 -20.73 13.29 -1.58
C MET A 200 -21.47 14.03 -2.72
N ILE A 201 -22.60 14.69 -2.44
CA ILE A 201 -23.39 15.40 -3.47
C ILE A 201 -22.49 16.38 -4.24
N ALA A 202 -22.50 16.26 -5.56
CA ALA A 202 -21.80 17.13 -6.49
C ALA A 202 -20.29 17.29 -6.23
N MET A 203 -19.64 16.33 -5.56
CA MET A 203 -18.24 16.45 -5.12
C MET A 203 -17.28 16.88 -6.24
N PHE A 204 -17.42 16.33 -7.45
CA PHE A 204 -16.59 16.63 -8.62
C PHE A 204 -17.36 17.33 -9.76
N ARG A 205 -18.61 17.72 -9.53
CA ARG A 205 -19.46 18.28 -10.58
C ARG A 205 -18.75 19.44 -11.30
N ARG A 206 -18.87 19.53 -12.63
CA ARG A 206 -18.24 20.60 -13.44
C ARG A 206 -16.72 20.76 -13.24
N CYS A 207 -15.99 19.74 -12.79
CA CYS A 207 -14.55 19.67 -12.96
C CYS A 207 -14.23 19.38 -14.43
N LEU A 208 -14.27 20.43 -15.26
CA LEU A 208 -14.31 20.30 -16.72
C LEU A 208 -13.05 19.68 -17.31
N CYS A 209 -11.87 19.95 -16.73
CA CYS A 209 -10.57 19.51 -17.26
C CYS A 209 -10.00 18.24 -16.59
N LEU A 210 -10.69 17.62 -15.63
CA LEU A 210 -10.25 16.36 -15.05
C LEU A 210 -10.42 15.24 -16.08
N THR A 211 -9.30 14.62 -16.47
CA THR A 211 -9.30 13.54 -17.49
C THR A 211 -9.40 12.15 -16.89
N SER A 212 -8.93 11.99 -15.66
CA SER A 212 -9.00 10.75 -14.89
C SER A 212 -9.18 11.04 -13.40
N LEU A 213 -9.85 10.14 -12.70
CA LEU A 213 -9.96 10.13 -11.24
C LEU A 213 -9.63 8.75 -10.71
N ASP A 214 -8.77 8.69 -9.70
CA ASP A 214 -8.51 7.46 -8.95
C ASP A 214 -9.21 7.51 -7.60
N LEU A 215 -10.28 6.73 -7.49
CA LEU A 215 -11.10 6.58 -6.29
C LEU A 215 -10.91 5.17 -5.69
N SER A 216 -9.83 4.45 -6.02
CA SER A 216 -9.58 3.10 -5.52
C SER A 216 -9.41 3.02 -3.99
N SER A 217 -9.01 4.12 -3.34
CA SER A 217 -8.94 4.29 -1.89
C SER A 217 -10.30 4.51 -1.22
N PHE A 218 -11.35 4.83 -1.99
CA PHE A 218 -12.64 5.20 -1.43
C PHE A 218 -13.37 3.94 -0.92
N ASN A 219 -13.79 4.00 0.33
CA ASN A 219 -14.81 3.12 0.88
C ASN A 219 -16.12 3.92 0.94
N THR A 220 -17.10 3.56 0.13
CA THR A 220 -18.38 4.28 0.03
C THR A 220 -19.56 3.53 0.63
N ALA A 221 -19.31 2.49 1.41
CA ALA A 221 -20.36 1.65 2.01
C ALA A 221 -21.35 2.43 2.89
N ASN A 222 -20.93 3.55 3.49
CA ASN A 222 -21.77 4.42 4.33
C ASN A 222 -22.37 5.63 3.58
N VAL A 223 -22.05 5.82 2.29
CA VAL A 223 -22.51 6.99 1.53
C VAL A 223 -23.97 6.80 1.12
N THR A 224 -24.82 7.75 1.50
CA THR A 224 -26.25 7.76 1.14
C THR A 224 -26.57 8.77 0.04
N GLN A 225 -25.74 9.82 -0.12
CA GLN A 225 -26.01 10.92 -1.03
C GLN A 225 -24.86 11.11 -2.04
N MET A 226 -25.12 10.82 -3.32
CA MET A 226 -24.19 10.98 -4.46
C MET A 226 -24.82 11.73 -5.66
N GLY A 227 -25.91 12.46 -5.44
CA GLY A 227 -26.57 13.24 -6.48
C GLY A 227 -25.58 14.19 -7.16
N TYR A 228 -25.62 14.24 -8.49
CA TYR A 228 -24.76 15.07 -9.35
C TYR A 228 -23.25 14.85 -9.19
N MET A 229 -22.77 13.77 -8.55
CA MET A 229 -21.35 13.63 -8.13
C MET A 229 -20.33 13.95 -9.23
N PHE A 230 -20.58 13.53 -10.47
CA PHE A 230 -19.71 13.75 -11.63
C PHE A 230 -20.36 14.58 -12.74
N MET A 231 -21.55 15.16 -12.50
CA MET A 231 -22.31 15.85 -13.54
C MET A 231 -21.46 16.92 -14.26
N ASP A 232 -21.52 16.95 -15.60
CA ASP A 232 -20.75 17.84 -16.47
C ASP A 232 -19.21 17.69 -16.37
N CYS A 233 -18.67 16.59 -15.84
CA CYS A 233 -17.25 16.23 -16.02
C CYS A 233 -17.00 15.76 -17.45
N ARG A 234 -16.92 16.69 -18.39
CA ARG A 234 -16.93 16.39 -19.84
C ARG A 234 -15.66 15.71 -20.35
N ASP A 235 -14.49 16.04 -19.79
CA ASP A 235 -13.21 15.45 -20.21
C ASP A 235 -12.85 14.17 -19.44
N LEU A 236 -13.68 13.79 -18.45
CA LEU A 236 -13.41 12.63 -17.61
C LEU A 236 -13.63 11.35 -18.41
N THR A 237 -12.52 10.69 -18.75
CA THR A 237 -12.52 9.46 -19.55
C THR A 237 -12.49 8.21 -18.68
N LYS A 238 -11.92 8.30 -17.48
CA LYS A 238 -11.59 7.16 -16.62
C LYS A 238 -11.86 7.48 -15.16
N ILE A 239 -12.56 6.58 -14.48
CA ILE A 239 -12.72 6.59 -13.03
C ILE A 239 -12.29 5.21 -12.52
N TYR A 240 -11.23 5.16 -11.72
CA TYR A 240 -10.75 3.93 -11.11
C TYR A 240 -11.38 3.71 -9.75
N VAL A 241 -11.81 2.48 -9.46
CA VAL A 241 -12.37 2.10 -8.17
C VAL A 241 -11.87 0.71 -7.74
N SER A 242 -12.03 0.40 -6.46
CA SER A 242 -11.89 -0.96 -5.91
C SER A 242 -13.25 -1.53 -5.51
N ASP A 243 -13.28 -2.75 -4.97
CA ASP A 243 -14.49 -3.38 -4.45
C ASP A 243 -15.12 -2.64 -3.27
N ASN A 244 -14.37 -1.75 -2.62
CA ASN A 244 -14.87 -0.92 -1.53
C ASN A 244 -15.74 0.27 -2.01
N TYR A 245 -15.78 0.52 -3.33
CA TYR A 245 -16.68 1.52 -3.91
C TYR A 245 -18.07 0.91 -4.11
N GLU A 246 -18.87 0.94 -3.05
CA GLU A 246 -20.23 0.41 -3.02
C GLU A 246 -21.27 1.54 -3.15
N THR A 247 -22.33 1.30 -3.92
CA THR A 247 -23.46 2.23 -4.09
C THR A 247 -24.78 1.69 -3.52
N GLY A 248 -24.73 0.58 -2.79
CA GLY A 248 -25.90 -0.10 -2.22
C GLY A 248 -26.71 0.79 -1.28
N GLN A 249 -26.04 1.58 -0.43
CA GLN A 249 -26.69 2.48 0.54
C GLN A 249 -27.09 3.85 -0.07
N VAL A 250 -26.75 4.13 -1.33
CA VAL A 250 -27.04 5.43 -1.95
C VAL A 250 -28.55 5.56 -2.20
N THR A 251 -29.19 6.53 -1.53
CA THR A 251 -30.60 6.87 -1.66
C THR A 251 -30.85 8.05 -2.61
N ASN A 252 -29.84 8.89 -2.85
CA ASN A 252 -29.91 9.99 -3.82
C ASN A 252 -28.74 9.91 -4.79
N ASP A 253 -29.04 9.55 -6.04
CA ASP A 253 -28.11 9.44 -7.16
C ASP A 253 -28.49 10.38 -8.32
N TYR A 254 -29.35 11.36 -8.06
CA TYR A 254 -29.98 12.19 -9.09
C TYR A 254 -28.95 12.78 -10.05
N ARG A 255 -29.03 12.39 -11.34
CA ARG A 255 -28.17 12.85 -12.43
C ARG A 255 -26.66 12.71 -12.16
N MET A 256 -26.23 11.66 -11.45
CA MET A 256 -24.84 11.41 -11.07
C MET A 256 -23.84 11.62 -12.23
N PHE A 257 -24.14 11.06 -13.42
CA PHE A 257 -23.26 11.09 -14.60
C PHE A 257 -23.75 12.00 -15.74
N ASN A 258 -24.78 12.82 -15.52
CA ASN A 258 -25.33 13.61 -16.60
C ASN A 258 -24.28 14.55 -17.21
N GLY A 259 -24.03 14.44 -18.52
CA GLY A 259 -23.05 15.27 -19.22
C GLY A 259 -21.60 14.76 -19.17
N CYS A 260 -21.35 13.54 -18.66
CA CYS A 260 -20.04 12.87 -18.69
C CYS A 260 -19.76 12.21 -20.06
N SER A 261 -19.80 12.99 -21.14
CA SER A 261 -19.82 12.46 -22.52
C SER A 261 -18.59 11.66 -22.94
N SER A 262 -17.45 11.82 -22.27
CA SER A 262 -16.20 11.13 -22.62
C SER A 262 -15.94 9.87 -21.80
N LEU A 263 -16.82 9.57 -20.85
CA LEU A 263 -16.62 8.46 -19.92
C LEU A 263 -16.86 7.12 -20.63
N ALA A 264 -15.93 6.19 -20.47
CA ALA A 264 -16.03 4.85 -21.05
C ALA A 264 -15.43 3.82 -20.08
N GLY A 265 -16.27 2.89 -19.63
CA GLY A 265 -15.88 1.74 -18.81
C GLY A 265 -16.17 0.44 -19.56
N ALA A 266 -16.95 -0.44 -18.93
CA ALA A 266 -17.49 -1.64 -19.59
C ALA A 266 -18.41 -1.27 -20.76
N ILE A 267 -19.06 -0.09 -20.69
CA ILE A 267 -19.77 0.53 -21.81
C ILE A 267 -19.35 2.00 -21.96
N GLY A 268 -19.59 2.57 -23.14
CA GLY A 268 -19.49 4.02 -23.37
C GLY A 268 -20.65 4.77 -22.72
N TYR A 269 -20.45 6.07 -22.46
CA TYR A 269 -21.47 6.95 -21.91
C TYR A 269 -22.80 6.90 -22.70
N ASP A 270 -23.91 6.93 -21.96
CA ASP A 270 -25.28 6.89 -22.46
C ASP A 270 -26.11 7.91 -21.67
N SER A 271 -26.74 8.86 -22.37
CA SER A 271 -27.51 9.93 -21.75
C SER A 271 -28.78 9.46 -21.03
N GLY A 272 -29.24 8.23 -21.28
CA GLY A 272 -30.31 7.56 -20.55
C GLY A 272 -29.84 6.82 -19.29
N LYS A 273 -28.54 6.57 -19.12
CA LYS A 273 -27.97 5.79 -18.00
C LYS A 273 -27.13 6.68 -17.08
N ILE A 274 -27.78 7.60 -16.39
CA ILE A 274 -27.10 8.67 -15.63
C ILE A 274 -27.11 8.49 -14.10
N GLY A 275 -27.65 7.38 -13.60
CA GLY A 275 -27.78 7.05 -12.17
C GLY A 275 -26.64 6.19 -11.62
N LYS A 276 -26.76 5.80 -10.35
CA LYS A 276 -25.73 5.02 -9.63
C LYS A 276 -25.51 3.62 -10.19
N ASP A 277 -26.45 3.08 -10.96
CA ASP A 277 -26.31 1.76 -11.59
C ASP A 277 -25.09 1.70 -12.52
N MET A 278 -24.62 2.85 -13.01
CA MET A 278 -23.42 2.97 -13.83
C MET A 278 -22.13 3.20 -13.04
N ALA A 279 -22.20 3.38 -11.72
CA ALA A 279 -21.06 3.60 -10.84
C ALA A 279 -20.40 2.27 -10.43
N ASN A 280 -20.02 1.47 -11.41
CA ASN A 280 -19.35 0.19 -11.24
C ASN A 280 -18.47 -0.12 -12.46
N TYR A 281 -17.54 -1.07 -12.32
CA TYR A 281 -16.60 -1.44 -13.39
C TYR A 281 -16.99 -2.68 -14.20
N LYS A 282 -18.10 -3.35 -13.85
CA LYS A 282 -18.57 -4.60 -14.47
C LYS A 282 -19.48 -4.36 -15.66
N THR A 283 -20.47 -3.49 -15.47
CA THR A 283 -21.49 -3.11 -16.46
C THR A 283 -21.56 -1.59 -16.66
N GLY A 284 -20.87 -0.86 -15.79
CA GLY A 284 -20.93 0.58 -15.69
C GLY A 284 -19.81 1.32 -16.42
N TYR A 285 -19.59 2.54 -15.96
CA TYR A 285 -18.64 3.49 -16.52
C TYR A 285 -17.26 3.48 -15.86
N PHE A 286 -17.10 2.78 -14.75
CA PHE A 286 -15.83 2.75 -14.03
C PHE A 286 -14.90 1.68 -14.59
N LYS A 287 -13.65 1.74 -14.15
CA LYS A 287 -12.62 0.74 -14.38
C LYS A 287 -12.07 0.30 -13.03
N THR A 288 -11.59 -0.94 -12.97
CA THR A 288 -10.60 -1.34 -11.98
C THR A 288 -9.27 -1.54 -12.70
N TYR A 289 -8.24 -1.97 -12.00
CA TYR A 289 -6.94 -2.23 -12.60
C TYR A 289 -6.16 -3.28 -11.82
N PHE A 290 -5.14 -3.83 -12.47
CA PHE A 290 -4.00 -4.43 -11.78
C PHE A 290 -2.77 -3.56 -12.02
N THR A 291 -1.74 -3.71 -11.19
CA THR A 291 -0.45 -3.03 -11.40
C THR A 291 0.61 -4.01 -11.84
N LEU A 292 1.44 -3.57 -12.77
CA LEU A 292 2.67 -4.25 -13.18
C LEU A 292 3.84 -3.26 -13.02
N GLY A 293 4.50 -3.33 -11.87
CA GLY A 293 5.36 -2.25 -11.37
C GLY A 293 4.52 -1.01 -11.09
N GLU A 294 4.94 0.14 -11.61
CA GLU A 294 4.22 1.41 -11.46
C GLU A 294 3.06 1.58 -12.45
N ASN A 295 2.97 0.71 -13.46
CA ASN A 295 1.97 0.83 -14.51
C ASN A 295 0.64 0.23 -14.07
N LYS A 296 -0.45 0.99 -14.24
CA LYS A 296 -1.81 0.48 -14.13
C LYS A 296 -2.27 -0.08 -15.48
N VAL A 297 -2.82 -1.28 -15.47
CA VAL A 297 -3.47 -1.88 -16.63
C VAL A 297 -4.96 -2.02 -16.33
N GLU A 298 -5.76 -1.42 -17.18
CA GLU A 298 -7.20 -1.25 -16.98
C GLU A 298 -7.95 -2.57 -17.14
N LEU A 299 -8.94 -2.77 -16.27
CA LEU A 299 -9.87 -3.89 -16.29
C LEU A 299 -11.30 -3.36 -16.18
N CYS A 300 -12.20 -3.91 -16.96
CA CYS A 300 -13.64 -3.70 -16.83
C CYS A 300 -14.39 -4.87 -17.47
N GLY A 301 -15.71 -4.92 -17.28
CA GLY A 301 -16.57 -5.98 -17.81
C GLY A 301 -16.90 -7.07 -16.78
N GLU A 302 -17.81 -7.95 -17.17
CA GLU A 302 -18.12 -9.17 -16.44
C GLU A 302 -18.19 -10.35 -17.44
N PRO A 303 -17.18 -11.24 -17.46
CA PRO A 303 -16.00 -11.26 -16.61
C PRO A 303 -15.08 -10.05 -16.85
N LEU A 304 -14.24 -9.71 -15.86
CA LEU A 304 -13.19 -8.71 -16.03
C LEU A 304 -12.20 -9.17 -17.09
N THR A 305 -11.86 -8.34 -18.07
CA THR A 305 -10.93 -8.72 -19.14
C THR A 305 -9.80 -7.70 -19.37
N THR A 306 -8.71 -8.19 -19.96
CA THR A 306 -7.66 -7.37 -20.57
C THR A 306 -7.16 -8.02 -21.87
N GLU A 307 -6.69 -7.22 -22.83
CA GLU A 307 -6.20 -7.73 -24.11
C GLU A 307 -4.91 -8.53 -23.96
N SER A 308 -3.97 -8.05 -23.15
CA SER A 308 -2.69 -8.75 -22.97
C SER A 308 -2.11 -8.55 -21.59
N LEU A 309 -1.44 -9.60 -21.10
CA LEU A 309 -0.69 -9.64 -19.86
C LEU A 309 0.71 -10.20 -20.12
N ASP A 310 1.72 -9.33 -20.18
CA ASP A 310 3.12 -9.73 -20.29
C ASP A 310 3.85 -9.63 -18.94
N LEU A 311 4.28 -10.78 -18.42
CA LEU A 311 4.95 -10.93 -17.13
C LEU A 311 6.49 -11.05 -17.25
N SER A 312 7.05 -10.86 -18.44
CA SER A 312 8.47 -11.08 -18.74
C SER A 312 9.43 -10.06 -18.09
N GLY A 313 8.93 -8.92 -17.61
CA GLY A 313 9.73 -7.81 -17.12
C GLY A 313 10.22 -7.90 -15.66
N GLU A 314 9.98 -9.02 -14.96
CA GLU A 314 10.26 -9.18 -13.51
C GLU A 314 9.71 -8.02 -12.65
N LYS A 315 8.57 -7.45 -13.07
CA LYS A 315 7.85 -6.38 -12.39
C LYS A 315 6.89 -6.96 -11.35
N ASP A 316 6.74 -6.25 -10.23
CA ASP A 316 5.76 -6.61 -9.19
C ASP A 316 4.35 -6.60 -9.78
N PHE A 317 3.61 -7.68 -9.57
CA PHE A 317 2.23 -7.81 -10.03
C PHE A 317 1.27 -7.83 -8.85
N VAL A 318 0.30 -6.91 -8.89
CA VAL A 318 -0.75 -6.80 -7.88
C VAL A 318 -2.09 -6.71 -8.58
N ALA A 319 -2.92 -7.74 -8.41
CA ALA A 319 -4.29 -7.75 -8.88
C ALA A 319 -5.25 -7.67 -7.69
N HIS A 320 -6.31 -6.89 -7.84
CA HIS A 320 -7.32 -6.71 -6.79
C HIS A 320 -8.50 -7.67 -6.94
N ALA A 321 -8.73 -8.20 -8.15
CA ALA A 321 -9.74 -9.20 -8.46
C ALA A 321 -9.21 -10.20 -9.51
N PRO A 322 -9.76 -11.42 -9.58
CA PRO A 322 -9.51 -12.32 -10.72
C PRO A 322 -10.02 -11.72 -12.03
N PHE A 323 -9.35 -12.00 -13.14
CA PHE A 323 -9.74 -11.52 -14.47
C PHE A 323 -9.29 -12.49 -15.57
N THR A 324 -9.73 -12.28 -16.80
CA THR A 324 -9.32 -13.05 -17.98
C THR A 324 -8.41 -12.20 -18.87
N ALA A 325 -7.25 -12.70 -19.25
CA ALA A 325 -6.40 -12.07 -20.26
C ALA A 325 -6.56 -12.79 -21.60
N ASN A 326 -6.84 -12.07 -22.69
CA ASN A 326 -6.95 -12.70 -24.01
C ASN A 326 -5.64 -13.40 -24.39
N THR A 327 -4.51 -12.78 -24.04
CA THR A 327 -3.18 -13.40 -24.12
C THR A 327 -2.40 -13.12 -22.82
N ALA A 328 -1.87 -14.15 -22.19
CA ALA A 328 -0.91 -14.05 -21.09
C ALA A 328 0.42 -14.67 -21.48
N THR A 329 1.53 -13.99 -21.22
CA THR A 329 2.88 -14.45 -21.53
C THR A 329 3.82 -14.29 -20.35
N TYR A 330 4.77 -15.21 -20.25
CA TYR A 330 5.88 -15.13 -19.33
C TYR A 330 7.14 -15.64 -20.03
N SER A 331 8.19 -14.83 -20.06
CA SER A 331 9.50 -15.26 -20.53
C SER A 331 10.61 -14.96 -19.53
N ARG A 332 11.64 -15.82 -19.55
CA ARG A 332 12.85 -15.65 -18.74
C ARG A 332 14.02 -16.39 -19.35
N ASP A 333 15.13 -15.68 -19.57
CA ASP A 333 16.39 -16.29 -19.99
C ASP A 333 17.23 -16.70 -18.76
N LEU A 334 17.55 -17.99 -18.64
CA LEU A 334 18.44 -18.55 -17.63
C LEU A 334 19.74 -19.13 -18.24
N SER A 335 20.04 -18.82 -19.50
CA SER A 335 21.18 -19.39 -20.24
C SER A 335 22.54 -19.02 -19.64
N SER A 336 22.63 -17.89 -18.94
CA SER A 336 23.83 -17.50 -18.18
C SER A 336 24.00 -18.23 -16.84
N SER A 337 23.00 -19.00 -16.40
CA SER A 337 23.01 -19.70 -15.12
C SER A 337 23.48 -21.14 -15.26
N GLU A 338 24.39 -21.57 -14.38
CA GLU A 338 24.73 -22.98 -14.19
C GLU A 338 23.60 -23.76 -13.48
N SER A 339 22.58 -23.08 -12.98
CA SER A 339 21.44 -23.74 -12.33
C SER A 339 20.66 -24.58 -13.34
N THR A 340 20.32 -25.80 -12.94
CA THR A 340 19.36 -26.68 -13.60
C THR A 340 18.00 -26.65 -12.91
N TRP A 341 17.96 -26.15 -11.66
CA TRP A 341 16.74 -25.96 -10.90
C TRP A 341 16.30 -24.50 -10.85
N PHE A 342 15.00 -24.26 -10.87
CA PHE A 342 14.37 -22.97 -10.62
C PHE A 342 13.00 -23.15 -9.94
N SER A 343 12.37 -22.05 -9.55
CA SER A 343 10.99 -22.06 -9.04
C SER A 343 10.13 -21.07 -9.83
N LEU A 344 8.84 -21.36 -9.91
CA LEU A 344 7.89 -20.54 -10.65
C LEU A 344 6.53 -20.55 -9.93
N CYS A 345 5.87 -19.41 -9.95
CA CYS A 345 4.49 -19.25 -9.48
C CYS A 345 3.81 -18.20 -10.36
N LEU A 346 3.12 -18.64 -11.43
CA LEU A 346 2.44 -17.75 -12.37
C LEU A 346 0.97 -17.56 -11.99
N PRO A 347 0.37 -16.41 -12.33
CA PRO A 347 -1.03 -16.15 -12.04
C PRO A 347 -1.99 -16.78 -13.06
N PHE A 348 -1.49 -17.50 -14.06
CA PHE A 348 -2.28 -18.24 -15.05
C PHE A 348 -1.82 -19.71 -15.13
N ALA A 349 -2.69 -20.58 -15.64
CA ALA A 349 -2.39 -21.99 -15.82
C ALA A 349 -1.48 -22.23 -17.04
N TYR A 350 -0.57 -23.20 -16.96
CA TYR A 350 0.38 -23.49 -18.03
C TYR A 350 0.83 -24.96 -17.99
N THR A 351 1.22 -25.50 -19.15
CA THR A 351 1.79 -26.85 -19.23
C THR A 351 3.32 -26.77 -19.36
N PRO A 352 4.10 -27.46 -18.51
CA PRO A 352 5.56 -27.53 -18.62
C PRO A 352 6.00 -28.21 -19.93
N ASP A 353 7.07 -27.71 -20.56
CA ASP A 353 7.65 -28.32 -21.77
C ASP A 353 9.09 -28.79 -21.54
N ASN A 354 10.10 -27.91 -21.64
CA ASN A 354 11.52 -28.25 -21.51
C ASN A 354 12.02 -28.51 -20.08
N PHE A 355 11.10 -28.65 -19.13
CA PHE A 355 11.39 -28.82 -17.72
C PHE A 355 10.34 -29.70 -17.05
N THR A 356 10.75 -30.41 -16.01
CA THR A 356 9.88 -31.24 -15.19
C THR A 356 9.46 -30.46 -13.94
N ALA A 357 8.16 -30.48 -13.65
CA ALA A 357 7.54 -29.85 -12.49
C ALA A 357 7.57 -30.77 -11.27
N TYR A 358 7.75 -30.20 -10.08
CA TYR A 358 7.76 -30.93 -8.82
C TYR A 358 7.03 -30.16 -7.72
N GLN A 359 6.27 -30.88 -6.90
CA GLN A 359 5.72 -30.38 -5.65
C GLN A 359 6.37 -31.05 -4.44
N LEU A 360 6.14 -30.48 -3.26
CA LEU A 360 6.58 -31.09 -2.00
C LEU A 360 5.74 -32.33 -1.70
N LYS A 361 6.41 -33.43 -1.34
CA LYS A 361 5.78 -34.68 -0.88
C LYS A 361 5.98 -34.89 0.62
N GLY A 362 7.16 -34.54 1.13
CA GLY A 362 7.54 -34.82 2.52
C GLY A 362 8.84 -34.11 2.91
N ALA A 363 9.19 -34.23 4.19
CA ALA A 363 10.47 -33.74 4.68
C ALA A 363 11.03 -34.69 5.76
N THR A 364 12.32 -34.96 5.71
CA THR A 364 13.04 -35.69 6.77
C THR A 364 13.96 -34.73 7.49
N ALA A 365 14.63 -35.18 8.56
CA ALA A 365 15.61 -34.38 9.29
C ALA A 365 16.69 -33.78 8.35
N ASP A 366 17.02 -34.46 7.25
CA ASP A 366 18.16 -34.15 6.38
C ASP A 366 17.81 -33.91 4.90
N ALA A 367 16.54 -34.04 4.49
CA ALA A 367 16.13 -33.89 3.10
C ALA A 367 14.69 -33.38 2.93
N VAL A 368 14.39 -32.90 1.73
CA VAL A 368 13.03 -32.59 1.27
C VAL A 368 12.68 -33.58 0.17
N GLU A 369 11.56 -34.25 0.32
CA GLU A 369 11.02 -35.16 -0.67
C GLU A 369 10.11 -34.39 -1.60
N ILE A 370 10.29 -34.62 -2.90
CA ILE A 370 9.50 -34.01 -3.96
C ILE A 370 8.89 -35.09 -4.84
N GLU A 371 7.75 -34.78 -5.43
CA GLU A 371 7.10 -35.65 -6.41
C GLU A 371 6.85 -34.89 -7.70
N GLU A 372 6.99 -35.60 -8.81
CA GLU A 372 6.77 -35.06 -10.14
C GLU A 372 5.28 -34.73 -10.35
N LEU A 373 5.02 -33.54 -10.87
CA LEU A 373 3.71 -33.11 -11.33
C LEU A 373 3.60 -33.34 -12.83
N THR A 374 2.54 -34.05 -13.26
CA THR A 374 2.24 -34.29 -14.67
C THR A 374 1.04 -33.47 -15.13
N GLY A 375 1.11 -32.91 -16.34
CA GLY A 375 0.03 -32.16 -16.95
C GLY A 375 0.09 -30.66 -16.67
N GLU A 376 -1.08 -30.02 -16.70
CA GLU A 376 -1.22 -28.58 -16.51
C GLU A 376 -0.98 -28.19 -15.05
N ILE A 377 -0.19 -27.13 -14.85
CA ILE A 377 -0.02 -26.48 -13.55
C ILE A 377 -1.11 -25.43 -13.39
N VAL A 378 -1.92 -25.57 -12.34
CA VAL A 378 -3.02 -24.66 -12.01
C VAL A 378 -2.47 -23.27 -11.67
N ALA A 379 -3.18 -22.23 -12.12
CA ALA A 379 -2.87 -20.83 -11.83
C ALA A 379 -2.62 -20.58 -10.33
N GLY A 380 -1.53 -19.87 -10.03
CA GLY A 380 -1.12 -19.52 -8.67
C GLY A 380 -0.45 -20.62 -7.86
N THR A 381 -0.23 -21.80 -8.44
CA THR A 381 0.47 -22.89 -7.77
C THR A 381 1.99 -22.65 -7.77
N PRO A 382 2.66 -22.59 -6.61
CA PRO A 382 4.11 -22.51 -6.53
C PRO A 382 4.72 -23.89 -6.79
N VAL A 383 5.64 -23.97 -7.74
CA VAL A 383 6.21 -25.23 -8.22
C VAL A 383 7.73 -25.13 -8.33
N LEU A 384 8.42 -26.22 -8.03
CA LEU A 384 9.85 -26.40 -8.28
C LEU A 384 10.04 -27.04 -9.66
N PHE A 385 11.03 -26.57 -10.40
CA PHE A 385 11.30 -27.04 -11.75
C PHE A 385 12.74 -27.47 -11.90
N LYS A 386 12.95 -28.54 -12.66
CA LYS A 386 14.27 -28.94 -13.17
C LYS A 386 14.24 -28.97 -14.69
N PHE A 387 15.19 -28.34 -15.36
CA PHE A 387 15.40 -28.54 -16.79
C PHE A 387 15.63 -30.02 -17.09
N LYS A 388 15.06 -30.51 -18.20
CA LYS A 388 15.30 -31.87 -18.69
C LYS A 388 16.78 -32.03 -19.05
N ASP A 389 17.32 -33.23 -18.88
CA ASP A 389 18.73 -33.49 -19.18
C ASP A 389 18.98 -33.26 -20.69
N GLY A 390 20.08 -32.58 -21.03
CA GLY A 390 20.44 -32.24 -22.41
C GLY A 390 19.83 -30.94 -22.96
N VAL A 391 19.00 -30.22 -22.20
CA VAL A 391 18.50 -28.91 -22.59
C VAL A 391 19.64 -27.88 -22.57
N VAL A 392 19.97 -27.34 -23.75
CA VAL A 392 21.03 -26.35 -23.94
C VAL A 392 20.48 -24.92 -23.86
N ASP A 393 19.29 -24.69 -24.41
CA ASP A 393 18.56 -23.42 -24.30
C ASP A 393 17.77 -23.39 -22.99
N LYS A 394 18.25 -22.61 -22.02
CA LYS A 394 17.58 -22.44 -20.72
C LYS A 394 16.63 -21.23 -20.71
N THR A 395 16.00 -20.95 -21.85
CA THR A 395 14.93 -19.95 -21.93
C THR A 395 13.59 -20.57 -21.56
N ILE A 396 12.87 -19.91 -20.66
CA ILE A 396 11.48 -20.21 -20.31
C ILE A 396 10.61 -19.32 -21.18
N ASN A 397 9.69 -19.91 -21.95
CA ASN A 397 8.68 -19.20 -22.73
C ASN A 397 7.34 -19.89 -22.51
N LEU A 398 6.44 -19.22 -21.80
CA LEU A 398 5.12 -19.72 -21.46
C LEU A 398 4.07 -18.75 -21.95
N SER A 399 2.98 -19.28 -22.50
CA SER A 399 1.84 -18.49 -22.92
C SER A 399 0.53 -19.23 -22.70
N ALA A 400 -0.54 -18.47 -22.55
CA ALA A 400 -1.91 -18.95 -22.49
C ALA A 400 -2.84 -17.95 -23.19
N THR A 401 -3.88 -18.48 -23.84
CA THR A 401 -4.96 -17.69 -24.44
C THR A 401 -6.20 -17.78 -23.56
N GLU A 402 -7.00 -16.71 -23.51
CA GLU A 402 -8.20 -16.65 -22.64
C GLU A 402 -7.87 -17.07 -21.19
N ALA A 403 -6.71 -16.64 -20.71
CA ALA A 403 -6.10 -17.10 -19.48
C ALA A 403 -6.85 -16.55 -18.26
N ASN A 404 -7.34 -17.44 -17.39
CA ASN A 404 -7.88 -17.06 -16.09
C ASN A 404 -6.74 -16.68 -15.15
N ILE A 405 -6.73 -15.40 -14.74
CA ILE A 405 -5.70 -14.81 -13.89
C ILE A 405 -6.19 -14.79 -12.45
N VAL A 406 -5.47 -15.46 -11.56
CA VAL A 406 -5.75 -15.42 -10.12
C VAL A 406 -5.07 -14.22 -9.45
N LYS A 407 -5.74 -13.62 -8.47
CA LYS A 407 -5.28 -12.37 -7.84
C LYS A 407 -4.07 -12.55 -6.91
N ALA A 408 -3.86 -13.75 -6.39
CA ALA A 408 -2.81 -14.07 -5.45
C ALA A 408 -2.34 -15.52 -5.65
N PRO A 409 -1.08 -15.84 -5.31
CA PRO A 409 -0.62 -17.22 -5.22
C PRO A 409 -1.50 -18.02 -4.26
N VAL A 410 -1.63 -19.31 -4.54
CA VAL A 410 -2.13 -20.29 -3.56
C VAL A 410 -0.91 -20.82 -2.84
N ASP A 411 -0.90 -20.84 -1.51
CA ASP A 411 0.20 -21.51 -0.82
C ASP A 411 0.17 -23.00 -1.16
N GLY A 412 1.34 -23.57 -1.44
CA GLY A 412 1.47 -25.01 -1.70
C GLY A 412 1.01 -25.82 -0.51
N THR A 413 0.67 -27.09 -0.73
CA THR A 413 0.30 -27.99 0.38
C THR A 413 1.46 -28.10 1.38
N ALA A 414 1.15 -27.87 2.65
CA ALA A 414 2.12 -28.01 3.72
C ALA A 414 2.40 -29.50 3.97
N VAL A 415 3.67 -29.90 3.95
CA VAL A 415 4.11 -31.27 4.21
C VAL A 415 4.72 -31.37 5.60
N THR A 416 4.23 -32.33 6.40
CA THR A 416 4.74 -32.54 7.75
C THR A 416 5.96 -33.43 7.71
N GLY A 417 7.05 -32.96 8.31
CA GLY A 417 8.27 -33.73 8.49
C GLY A 417 8.19 -34.70 9.65
N THR A 418 9.08 -35.69 9.65
CA THR A 418 9.13 -36.74 10.68
C THR A 418 9.45 -36.23 12.10
N ASP A 419 9.97 -35.00 12.21
CA ASP A 419 10.21 -34.29 13.48
C ASP A 419 9.05 -33.37 13.92
N GLY A 420 7.92 -33.42 13.20
CA GLY A 420 6.73 -32.61 13.46
C GLY A 420 6.81 -31.17 12.94
N SER A 421 7.89 -30.78 12.25
CA SER A 421 7.93 -29.50 11.53
C SER A 421 7.08 -29.56 10.26
N SER A 422 6.67 -28.41 9.74
CA SER A 422 5.87 -28.33 8.50
C SER A 422 6.58 -27.46 7.47
N LEU A 423 6.79 -27.99 6.28
CA LEU A 423 7.42 -27.28 5.16
C LEU A 423 6.37 -26.92 4.10
N GLN A 424 6.44 -25.73 3.55
CA GLN A 424 5.50 -25.25 2.56
C GLN A 424 6.20 -24.48 1.45
N LEU A 425 5.75 -24.63 0.19
CA LEU A 425 6.11 -23.74 -0.90
C LEU A 425 5.21 -22.51 -0.90
N CYS A 426 5.81 -21.33 -0.85
CA CYS A 426 5.13 -20.05 -0.86
C CYS A 426 5.44 -19.34 -2.18
N GLY A 427 4.41 -19.06 -2.97
CA GLY A 427 4.52 -18.29 -4.20
C GLY A 427 4.56 -16.79 -3.92
N THR A 428 5.14 -16.02 -4.83
CA THR A 428 5.05 -14.56 -4.82
C THR A 428 4.93 -14.00 -6.23
N TYR A 429 4.05 -13.01 -6.40
CA TYR A 429 3.96 -12.20 -7.62
C TYR A 429 4.73 -10.88 -7.50
N GLN A 430 5.38 -10.65 -6.36
CA GLN A 430 6.12 -9.44 -6.04
C GLN A 430 7.53 -9.81 -5.58
N ASN A 431 8.43 -8.84 -5.60
CA ASN A 431 9.76 -8.99 -5.04
C ASN A 431 9.67 -9.15 -3.51
N LYS A 432 10.07 -10.31 -2.99
CA LYS A 432 10.18 -10.56 -1.55
C LYS A 432 11.63 -10.40 -1.14
N ASN A 433 11.92 -9.34 -0.39
CA ASN A 433 13.19 -9.18 0.30
C ASN A 433 13.13 -9.91 1.66
N PHE A 434 14.22 -10.60 1.99
CA PHE A 434 14.36 -11.27 3.27
C PHE A 434 15.22 -10.42 4.23
N SER A 435 14.98 -10.62 5.52
CA SER A 435 15.68 -10.05 6.64
C SER A 435 16.32 -11.17 7.49
N SER A 436 17.08 -10.79 8.52
CA SER A 436 17.58 -11.75 9.51
C SER A 436 16.46 -12.41 10.33
N GLU A 437 15.26 -11.84 10.34
CA GLU A 437 14.08 -12.40 11.02
C GLU A 437 13.44 -13.55 10.22
N ASP A 438 13.65 -13.61 8.90
CA ASP A 438 13.14 -14.68 8.02
C ASP A 438 14.03 -15.95 8.11
N ASN A 439 14.44 -16.35 9.32
CA ASN A 439 15.35 -17.46 9.58
C ASN A 439 14.75 -18.85 9.29
N ASN A 440 13.45 -18.91 9.04
CA ASN A 440 12.71 -20.10 8.69
C ASN A 440 12.43 -20.23 7.18
N ALA A 441 12.90 -19.28 6.37
CA ALA A 441 12.75 -19.30 4.93
C ALA A 441 13.91 -20.03 4.23
N PHE A 442 13.63 -20.59 3.05
CA PHE A 442 14.63 -21.19 2.17
C PHE A 442 14.37 -20.77 0.72
N ILE A 443 15.43 -20.39 0.02
CA ILE A 443 15.39 -20.01 -1.40
C ILE A 443 16.24 -20.97 -2.23
N LEU A 444 15.86 -21.18 -3.48
CA LEU A 444 16.66 -21.95 -4.42
C LEU A 444 17.70 -21.05 -5.11
N LEU A 445 18.98 -21.41 -4.97
CA LEU A 445 20.10 -20.70 -5.58
C LEU A 445 21.19 -21.70 -5.96
N ASN A 446 21.65 -21.67 -7.22
CA ASN A 446 22.74 -22.52 -7.71
C ASN A 446 22.54 -24.01 -7.40
N ASN A 447 21.34 -24.52 -7.68
CA ASN A 447 20.93 -25.91 -7.41
C ASN A 447 20.91 -26.31 -5.93
N LYS A 448 20.90 -25.34 -5.01
CA LYS A 448 20.90 -25.57 -3.56
C LYS A 448 19.79 -24.76 -2.88
N LEU A 449 19.27 -25.26 -1.77
CA LEU A 449 18.51 -24.41 -0.87
C LEU A 449 19.43 -23.64 0.05
N MET A 450 19.18 -22.34 0.10
CA MET A 450 19.92 -21.40 0.90
C MET A 450 18.96 -20.73 1.88
N ASN A 451 19.38 -20.62 3.13
CA ASN A 451 18.66 -19.85 4.12
C ASN A 451 19.06 -18.36 3.95
N PRO A 452 18.13 -17.46 3.59
CA PRO A 452 18.46 -16.08 3.27
C PRO A 452 18.96 -15.31 4.50
N ALA A 453 18.42 -15.55 5.70
CA ALA A 453 18.91 -14.93 6.93
C ALA A 453 20.37 -15.28 7.20
N LYS A 454 20.75 -16.56 7.05
CA LYS A 454 22.16 -16.99 7.20
C LYS A 454 23.11 -16.42 6.15
N MET A 455 22.60 -16.10 4.95
CA MET A 455 23.40 -15.42 3.95
C MET A 455 23.69 -13.98 4.37
N LEU A 456 22.68 -13.28 4.93
CA LEU A 456 22.84 -11.93 5.46
C LEU A 456 23.84 -11.90 6.63
N ASP A 457 23.77 -12.87 7.56
CA ASP A 457 24.72 -13.01 8.67
C ASP A 457 26.18 -13.18 8.21
N LYS A 458 26.39 -13.68 6.99
CA LYS A 458 27.71 -13.90 6.37
C LYS A 458 28.19 -12.72 5.53
N GLY A 459 27.55 -11.56 5.65
CA GLY A 459 27.97 -10.32 4.98
C GLY A 459 27.34 -10.08 3.61
N VAL A 460 26.31 -10.85 3.22
CA VAL A 460 25.48 -10.49 2.05
C VAL A 460 24.61 -9.29 2.42
N THR A 461 24.61 -8.25 1.58
CA THR A 461 23.90 -6.99 1.89
C THR A 461 22.40 -7.05 1.62
N LYS A 462 21.97 -7.92 0.71
CA LYS A 462 20.55 -8.11 0.36
C LYS A 462 20.32 -9.50 -0.23
N VAL A 463 19.24 -10.15 0.20
CA VAL A 463 18.77 -11.42 -0.37
C VAL A 463 17.27 -11.31 -0.61
N GLY A 464 16.81 -11.80 -1.76
CA GLY A 464 15.40 -11.73 -2.13
C GLY A 464 15.05 -12.70 -3.26
N VAL A 465 13.76 -12.94 -3.43
CA VAL A 465 13.21 -13.60 -4.63
C VAL A 465 12.43 -12.59 -5.45
N LYS A 466 12.66 -12.61 -6.76
CA LYS A 466 11.97 -11.74 -7.72
C LYS A 466 10.50 -12.17 -7.91
N PRO A 467 9.66 -11.34 -8.55
CA PRO A 467 8.29 -11.71 -8.93
C PRO A 467 8.18 -13.05 -9.66
N PHE A 468 7.04 -13.69 -9.47
CA PHE A 468 6.66 -14.98 -10.07
C PHE A 468 7.58 -16.15 -9.67
N ARG A 469 8.14 -16.10 -8.46
CA ARG A 469 8.97 -17.17 -7.90
C ARG A 469 8.27 -17.83 -6.73
N ALA A 470 8.80 -18.97 -6.33
CA ALA A 470 8.47 -19.59 -5.06
C ALA A 470 9.70 -19.68 -4.16
N TYR A 471 9.46 -19.60 -2.86
CA TYR A 471 10.40 -19.91 -1.78
C TYR A 471 9.75 -20.92 -0.83
N MET A 472 10.49 -21.44 0.13
CA MET A 472 9.95 -22.35 1.14
C MET A 472 9.93 -21.68 2.51
N THR A 473 8.91 -22.01 3.30
CA THR A 473 8.84 -21.66 4.72
C THR A 473 8.76 -22.92 5.56
N LEU A 474 9.43 -22.88 6.70
CA LEU A 474 9.39 -23.92 7.71
C LEU A 474 8.63 -23.40 8.94
N THR A 475 7.61 -24.12 9.35
CA THR A 475 6.92 -23.90 10.63
C THR A 475 7.38 -24.96 11.62
N ALA A 476 7.76 -24.54 12.83
CA ALA A 476 8.20 -25.46 13.88
C ALA A 476 7.05 -26.32 14.41
N SER A 477 7.38 -27.46 15.01
CA SER A 477 6.40 -28.33 15.66
C SER A 477 5.69 -27.64 16.83
N ALA A 478 4.41 -27.97 17.04
CA ALA A 478 3.63 -27.48 18.16
C ALA A 478 4.30 -27.90 19.49
N GLY A 479 4.84 -26.93 20.24
CA GLY A 479 5.51 -27.15 21.53
C GLY A 479 7.02 -26.87 21.57
N ALA A 480 7.64 -26.43 20.47
CA ALA A 480 9.04 -26.03 20.49
C ALA A 480 9.27 -24.74 21.29
N THR A 481 10.04 -24.81 22.38
CA THR A 481 10.41 -23.66 23.25
C THR A 481 11.59 -22.85 22.71
N SER A 482 12.08 -23.14 21.50
CA SER A 482 13.17 -22.45 20.84
C SER A 482 12.99 -22.49 19.32
N ALA A 483 13.45 -21.44 18.63
CA ALA A 483 13.45 -21.33 17.16
C ALA A 483 13.99 -22.62 16.51
N PRO A 484 13.39 -23.10 15.40
CA PRO A 484 13.77 -24.35 14.76
C PRO A 484 15.27 -24.35 14.40
N ALA A 485 15.92 -25.48 14.62
CA ALA A 485 17.36 -25.64 14.43
C ALA A 485 17.78 -25.22 13.01
N SER A 486 18.78 -24.36 12.95
CA SER A 486 19.11 -23.50 11.82
C SER A 486 19.66 -24.21 10.56
N ALA A 487 19.65 -25.53 10.45
CA ALA A 487 20.22 -26.21 9.28
C ALA A 487 19.53 -27.55 9.01
N ARG A 488 18.71 -27.59 7.95
CA ARG A 488 18.58 -28.80 7.14
C ARG A 488 19.47 -28.63 5.92
N ALA A 489 20.35 -29.59 5.66
CA ALA A 489 21.01 -29.67 4.37
C ALA A 489 19.94 -30.05 3.33
N PHE A 490 19.96 -29.42 2.16
CA PHE A 490 19.09 -29.84 1.07
C PHE A 490 19.84 -30.84 0.20
N SER A 491 19.56 -32.13 0.42
CA SER A 491 19.92 -33.19 -0.52
C SER A 491 18.69 -33.52 -1.35
N ILE A 492 18.78 -33.37 -2.67
CA ILE A 492 17.76 -33.86 -3.61
C ILE A 492 18.05 -35.35 -3.81
N GLY A 493 17.47 -36.19 -2.96
CA GLY A 493 17.45 -37.64 -3.18
C GLY A 493 16.36 -37.98 -4.18
N ARG A 494 16.69 -38.68 -5.27
CA ARG A 494 15.68 -39.24 -6.17
C ARG A 494 15.08 -40.44 -5.45
N GLY A 495 13.87 -40.30 -4.91
CA GLY A 495 13.19 -41.38 -4.20
C GLY A 495 12.73 -42.48 -5.16
N GLY A 496 13.62 -43.41 -5.50
CA GLY A 496 13.24 -44.74 -5.96
C GLY A 496 13.14 -45.67 -4.74
N GLU A 497 12.11 -46.51 -4.67
CA GLU A 497 12.11 -47.63 -3.73
C GLU A 497 13.40 -48.44 -3.92
N GLY A 498 14.29 -48.36 -2.93
CA GLY A 498 15.48 -49.19 -2.87
C GLY A 498 16.77 -48.67 -3.49
N ASN A 499 16.94 -47.37 -3.87
CA ASN A 499 18.30 -46.87 -4.15
C ASN A 499 18.51 -45.35 -4.07
N GLU A 500 19.51 -44.99 -3.26
CA GLU A 500 20.49 -43.89 -3.39
C GLU A 500 19.97 -42.44 -3.53
N GLY A 501 19.76 -41.83 -2.36
CA GLY A 501 20.03 -40.41 -2.18
C GLY A 501 21.54 -40.17 -2.15
N THR A 502 21.99 -39.11 -2.81
CA THR A 502 23.41 -38.72 -2.91
C THR A 502 24.03 -38.45 -1.53
N THR A 503 24.53 -39.51 -0.93
CA THR A 503 25.42 -39.46 0.23
C THR A 503 26.86 -39.28 -0.26
N ALA A 504 27.80 -39.00 0.65
CA ALA A 504 29.24 -39.03 0.33
C ALA A 504 29.69 -40.37 -0.30
N ILE A 505 28.84 -41.42 -0.23
CA ILE A 505 29.01 -42.71 -0.90
C ILE A 505 28.77 -42.63 -2.40
N ASP A 506 27.82 -41.81 -2.90
CA ASP A 506 27.61 -41.63 -4.34
C ASP A 506 28.71 -40.76 -4.95
N LEU A 507 29.26 -39.83 -4.17
CA LEU A 507 30.48 -39.09 -4.48
C LEU A 507 31.76 -39.92 -4.29
N LEU A 508 31.65 -41.15 -3.75
CA LEU A 508 32.72 -42.15 -3.71
C LEU A 508 32.57 -43.12 -4.89
N ASN A 509 31.33 -43.54 -5.19
CA ASN A 509 30.95 -44.46 -6.26
C ASN A 509 31.08 -43.82 -7.65
N SER A 510 30.83 -42.52 -7.81
CA SER A 510 31.07 -41.79 -9.07
C SER A 510 32.56 -41.55 -9.37
N VAL A 511 33.46 -41.95 -8.46
CA VAL A 511 34.92 -41.81 -8.55
C VAL A 511 35.65 -43.14 -8.27
N ALA A 512 34.89 -44.22 -8.05
CA ALA A 512 35.40 -45.56 -7.83
C ALA A 512 35.94 -46.11 -9.16
N THR A 513 37.25 -45.99 -9.31
CA THR A 513 38.06 -46.82 -10.20
C THR A 513 39.10 -47.54 -9.33
N ASP A 514 39.69 -48.62 -9.82
CA ASP A 514 40.50 -49.60 -9.06
C ASP A 514 41.80 -49.06 -8.40
N ASP A 515 42.04 -47.74 -8.39
CA ASP A 515 43.30 -47.07 -8.03
C ASP A 515 43.26 -46.25 -6.72
N ALA A 516 42.19 -46.32 -5.92
CA ALA A 516 42.08 -45.61 -4.64
C ALA A 516 42.76 -46.37 -3.48
N GLU A 517 43.50 -45.66 -2.63
CA GLU A 517 44.06 -46.20 -1.38
C GLU A 517 43.43 -45.57 -0.15
N TYR A 518 42.99 -46.40 0.80
CA TYR A 518 42.35 -45.96 2.04
C TYR A 518 43.27 -46.16 3.23
N TYR A 519 43.26 -45.19 4.14
CA TYR A 519 44.05 -45.20 5.37
C TYR A 519 43.18 -44.77 6.56
N ASP A 520 43.45 -45.33 7.74
CA ASP A 520 42.87 -44.84 8.99
C ASP A 520 43.55 -43.53 9.45
N ILE A 521 43.04 -42.94 10.53
CA ILE A 521 43.61 -41.72 11.12
C ILE A 521 45.07 -41.87 11.58
N ASN A 522 45.53 -43.10 11.83
CA ASN A 522 46.89 -43.40 12.22
C ASN A 522 47.80 -43.71 11.01
N GLY A 523 47.28 -43.57 9.79
CA GLY A 523 48.01 -43.81 8.55
C GLY A 523 48.18 -45.29 8.19
N ARG A 524 47.41 -46.20 8.81
CA ARG A 524 47.41 -47.63 8.44
C ARG A 524 46.50 -47.85 7.24
N ARG A 525 46.99 -48.58 6.24
CA ARG A 525 46.19 -48.92 5.05
C ARG A 525 45.04 -49.84 5.45
N ILE A 526 43.84 -49.53 4.98
CA ILE A 526 42.60 -50.30 5.19
C ILE A 526 42.01 -50.68 3.84
N ASN A 527 41.29 -51.81 3.80
CA ASN A 527 40.77 -52.36 2.54
C ASN A 527 39.52 -51.62 2.04
N ALA A 528 38.83 -50.91 2.93
CA ALA A 528 37.68 -50.07 2.64
C ALA A 528 37.55 -48.99 3.73
N PRO A 529 36.87 -47.86 3.47
CA PRO A 529 36.59 -46.86 4.49
C PRO A 529 35.85 -47.46 5.70
N ALA A 530 36.26 -47.07 6.92
CA ALA A 530 35.70 -47.58 8.18
C ALA A 530 35.10 -46.45 9.04
N LYS A 531 34.30 -46.79 10.06
CA LYS A 531 33.75 -45.82 11.00
C LYS A 531 34.88 -45.03 11.68
N GLY A 532 34.81 -43.71 11.64
CA GLY A 532 35.86 -42.79 12.10
C GLY A 532 36.46 -41.94 10.97
N VAL A 533 37.63 -41.36 11.22
CA VAL A 533 38.35 -40.55 10.23
C VAL A 533 39.18 -41.45 9.34
N ASN A 534 38.99 -41.31 8.03
CA ASN A 534 39.70 -42.00 6.96
C ASN A 534 40.45 -40.98 6.11
N ILE A 535 41.58 -41.38 5.57
CA ILE A 535 42.37 -40.63 4.61
C ILE A 535 42.36 -41.42 3.31
N VAL A 536 41.89 -40.81 2.23
CA VAL A 536 41.84 -41.43 0.90
C VAL A 536 42.92 -40.77 0.05
N ARG A 537 43.84 -41.58 -0.48
CA ARG A 537 44.91 -41.12 -1.37
C ARG A 537 44.67 -41.66 -2.78
N ARG A 538 44.79 -40.78 -3.78
CA ARG A 538 44.74 -41.14 -5.19
C ARG A 538 45.68 -40.25 -5.99
N GLY A 539 46.72 -40.84 -6.58
CA GLY A 539 47.82 -40.10 -7.21
C GLY A 539 48.42 -39.06 -6.24
N ASN A 540 48.39 -37.79 -6.63
CA ASN A 540 48.91 -36.67 -5.83
C ASN A 540 47.85 -35.98 -4.95
N LYS A 541 46.60 -36.47 -4.93
CA LYS A 541 45.51 -35.89 -4.11
C LYS A 541 45.27 -36.72 -2.85
N THR A 542 45.05 -36.03 -1.73
CA THR A 542 44.72 -36.63 -0.42
C THR A 542 43.44 -35.98 0.11
N ILE A 543 42.45 -36.81 0.45
CA ILE A 543 41.13 -36.38 0.95
C ILE A 543 40.94 -36.93 2.36
N LYS A 544 40.45 -36.11 3.30
CA LYS A 544 40.04 -36.56 4.63
C LYS A 544 38.53 -36.78 4.66
N LEU A 545 38.10 -37.96 5.08
CA LEU A 545 36.71 -38.40 5.08
C LEU A 545 36.34 -38.85 6.50
N ILE A 546 35.24 -38.35 7.07
CA ILE A 546 34.77 -38.79 8.39
C ILE A 546 33.48 -39.59 8.20
N ILE A 547 33.51 -40.87 8.58
CA ILE A 547 32.36 -41.78 8.51
C ILE A 547 31.82 -41.93 9.92
N LYS A 548 30.59 -41.48 10.15
CA LYS A 548 29.99 -41.47 11.49
C LYS A 548 29.47 -42.82 11.93
#